data_AF-A0A958AEW6-F1
#
_entry.id   AF-A0A958AEW6-F1
#
_cell.length_a   1.000
_cell.length_b   1.000
_cell.length_c   1.000
_cell.angle_alpha   90.00
_cell.angle_beta   90.00
_cell.angle_gamma   90.00
#
_symmetry.space_group_name_H-M   'P 1'
#
loop_
_entity.id
_entity.type
_entity.pdbx_description
1 polymer ?
#
loop_
_entity_poly.entity_id
_entity_poly.type
_entity_poly.pdbx_seq_one_letter_code
_entity_poly.pdbx_strand_id
1 'polypeptide(L)'
;MSNPQHPKRPFGVTAIVILQLITISFVIIYILVLLVATGLLDIPLPEGVKTPSLPAGSDPYGQLISLTVILIYTVTVAVGLWRLKRWAWFLLMIQLGFDMVMGLWSYFYGEPAYFRMLTDVIYVLYLNMHEVQQAFGHEPTRRETTWTT
;
A
#
# COMPACT_ATOMS: atom_id res chain seq x y z
N MET A 1 -4.20 36.87 -20.49
CA MET A 1 -4.97 35.60 -20.46
C MET A 1 -4.24 34.65 -19.53
N SER A 2 -4.66 34.58 -18.26
CA SER A 2 -4.12 33.65 -17.28
C SER A 2 -4.58 32.24 -17.63
N ASN A 3 -3.64 31.42 -18.11
CA ASN A 3 -3.87 29.98 -18.27
C ASN A 3 -4.19 29.40 -16.88
N PRO A 4 -5.37 28.80 -16.64
CA PRO A 4 -5.62 28.09 -15.40
C PRO A 4 -4.69 26.88 -15.39
N GLN A 5 -3.53 27.02 -14.74
CA GLN A 5 -2.69 25.88 -14.40
C GLN A 5 -3.49 25.02 -13.43
N HIS A 6 -4.23 24.05 -13.99
CA HIS A 6 -4.79 22.97 -13.19
C HIS A 6 -3.65 22.40 -12.34
N PRO A 7 -3.76 22.39 -11.00
CA PRO A 7 -2.73 21.82 -10.16
C PRO A 7 -2.60 20.35 -10.55
N LYS A 8 -1.58 20.03 -11.37
CA LYS A 8 -1.29 18.67 -11.79
C LYS A 8 -0.94 17.92 -10.51
N ARG A 9 -1.74 16.90 -10.19
CA ARG A 9 -1.40 16.00 -9.10
C ARG A 9 -0.01 15.42 -9.40
N PRO A 10 0.91 15.41 -8.42
CA PRO A 10 2.26 14.94 -8.65
C PRO A 10 2.20 13.51 -9.15
N PHE A 11 2.97 13.21 -10.18
CA PHE A 11 2.95 11.91 -10.84
C PHE A 11 3.21 10.77 -9.84
N GLY A 12 4.15 10.97 -8.89
CA GLY A 12 4.45 9.98 -7.88
C GLY A 12 3.32 9.69 -6.88
N VAL A 13 2.49 10.67 -6.52
CA VAL A 13 1.30 10.41 -5.67
C VAL A 13 0.30 9.54 -6.39
N THR A 14 0.09 9.80 -7.69
CA THR A 14 -0.82 9.01 -8.52
C THR A 14 -0.31 7.56 -8.64
N ALA A 15 0.98 7.37 -8.87
CA ALA A 15 1.60 6.04 -8.92
C ALA A 15 1.43 5.26 -7.61
N ILE A 16 1.70 5.90 -6.46
CA ILE A 16 1.55 5.29 -5.13
C ILE A 16 0.10 4.90 -4.87
N VAL A 17 -0.86 5.77 -5.20
CA VAL A 17 -2.28 5.47 -5.06
C VAL A 17 -2.67 4.25 -5.92
N ILE A 18 -2.21 4.19 -7.17
CA ILE A 18 -2.49 3.05 -8.06
C ILE A 18 -1.93 1.76 -7.46
N LEU A 19 -0.69 1.77 -6.98
CA LEU A 19 -0.09 0.62 -6.30
C LEU A 19 -0.89 0.21 -5.05
N GLN A 20 -1.39 1.19 -4.28
CA GLN A 20 -2.22 0.92 -3.11
C GLN A 20 -3.55 0.27 -3.49
N LEU A 21 -4.17 0.71 -4.59
CA LEU A 21 -5.39 0.10 -5.12
C LEU A 21 -5.15 -1.34 -5.56
N ILE A 22 -4.03 -1.62 -6.22
CA ILE A 22 -3.64 -2.99 -6.58
C ILE A 22 -3.50 -3.86 -5.32
N THR A 23 -2.81 -3.36 -4.29
CA THR A 23 -2.66 -4.06 -3.00
C THR A 23 -4.03 -4.35 -2.36
N ILE A 24 -4.92 -3.36 -2.34
CA ILE A 24 -6.30 -3.51 -1.85
C ILE A 24 -7.04 -4.60 -2.63
N SER A 25 -6.93 -4.62 -3.97
CA SER A 25 -7.55 -5.66 -4.79
C SER A 25 -7.04 -7.06 -4.44
N PHE A 26 -5.74 -7.24 -4.25
CA PHE A 26 -5.18 -8.52 -3.82
C PHE A 26 -5.71 -8.95 -2.45
N VAL A 27 -5.78 -8.04 -1.48
CA VAL A 27 -6.31 -8.34 -0.13
C VAL A 27 -7.78 -8.73 -0.21
N ILE A 28 -8.59 -8.03 -1.01
CA ILE A 28 -10.01 -8.36 -1.20
C ILE A 28 -10.16 -9.74 -1.84
N ILE A 29 -9.41 -10.04 -2.90
CA ILE A 29 -9.43 -11.35 -3.54
C ILE A 29 -9.06 -12.44 -2.54
N TYR A 30 -8.03 -12.21 -1.72
CA TYR A 30 -7.60 -13.17 -0.71
C TYR A 30 -8.68 -13.39 0.36
N ILE A 31 -9.33 -12.33 0.85
CA ILE A 31 -10.47 -12.44 1.77
C ILE A 31 -11.62 -13.24 1.14
N LEU A 32 -11.96 -12.98 -0.13
CA LEU A 32 -13.02 -13.72 -0.83
C LEU A 32 -12.68 -15.21 -0.94
N VAL A 33 -11.44 -15.55 -1.32
CA VAL A 33 -10.98 -16.94 -1.35
C VAL A 33 -11.09 -17.58 0.03
N LEU A 34 -10.69 -16.87 1.08
CA LEU A 34 -10.76 -17.37 2.45
C LEU A 34 -12.22 -17.58 2.92
N LEU A 35 -13.13 -16.66 2.60
CA LEU A 35 -14.56 -16.82 2.89
C LEU A 35 -15.17 -18.05 2.21
N VAL A 36 -14.82 -18.29 0.94
CA VAL A 36 -15.23 -19.52 0.23
C VAL A 36 -14.62 -20.75 0.89
N ALA A 37 -13.34 -20.71 1.24
CA ALA A 37 -12.63 -21.83 1.87
C ALA A 37 -13.24 -22.24 3.22
N THR A 38 -13.75 -21.27 3.98
CA THR A 38 -14.46 -21.50 5.25
C THR A 38 -15.91 -21.92 5.10
N GLY A 39 -16.49 -21.86 3.89
CA GLY A 39 -17.92 -22.05 3.67
C GLY A 39 -18.81 -20.90 4.16
N LEU A 40 -18.22 -19.75 4.54
CA LEU A 40 -18.98 -18.54 4.90
C LEU A 40 -19.61 -17.87 3.67
N LEU A 41 -19.03 -18.08 2.50
CA LEU A 41 -19.53 -17.58 1.23
C LEU A 41 -19.70 -18.76 0.27
N ASP A 42 -20.94 -19.12 -0.01
CA ASP A 42 -21.26 -20.19 -0.95
C ASP A 42 -21.32 -19.61 -2.37
N ILE A 43 -20.34 -19.98 -3.20
CA ILE A 43 -20.26 -19.57 -4.60
C ILE A 43 -20.31 -20.83 -5.45
N PRO A 44 -21.23 -20.93 -6.43
CA PRO A 44 -21.25 -22.05 -7.37
C PRO A 44 -19.97 -22.01 -8.21
N LEU A 45 -19.07 -22.96 -7.94
CA LEU A 45 -17.83 -23.11 -8.68
C LEU A 45 -18.07 -23.96 -9.94
N PRO A 46 -17.44 -23.63 -11.08
CA PRO A 46 -17.48 -24.46 -12.28
C PRO A 46 -17.02 -25.90 -12.00
N GLU A 47 -17.60 -26.85 -12.73
CA GLU A 47 -17.21 -28.26 -12.63
C GLU A 47 -15.69 -28.43 -12.87
N GLY A 48 -15.01 -29.11 -11.96
CA GLY A 48 -13.55 -29.33 -11.99
C GLY A 48 -12.72 -28.32 -11.19
N VAL A 49 -13.32 -27.23 -10.69
CA VAL A 49 -12.63 -26.31 -9.76
C VAL A 49 -12.72 -26.88 -8.35
N LYS A 50 -11.56 -27.19 -7.75
CA LYS A 50 -11.51 -27.62 -6.34
C LYS A 50 -11.81 -26.43 -5.44
N THR A 51 -12.62 -26.64 -4.42
CA THR A 51 -12.80 -25.66 -3.37
C THR A 51 -11.45 -25.39 -2.71
N PRO A 52 -11.07 -24.11 -2.51
CA PRO A 52 -9.87 -23.79 -1.75
C PRO A 52 -9.98 -24.42 -0.37
N SER A 53 -9.01 -25.27 -0.01
CA SER A 53 -8.95 -25.87 1.33
C SER A 53 -7.90 -25.17 2.16
N LEU A 54 -8.19 -25.01 3.44
CA LEU A 54 -7.27 -24.40 4.39
C LEU A 54 -6.28 -25.43 4.93
N PRO A 55 -5.04 -25.03 5.23
CA PRO A 55 -4.08 -25.89 5.91
C PRO A 55 -4.65 -26.41 7.23
N ALA A 56 -4.38 -27.68 7.56
CA ALA A 56 -4.81 -28.26 8.83
C ALA A 56 -4.20 -27.47 10.00
N GLY A 57 -5.06 -27.04 10.93
CA GLY A 57 -4.66 -26.24 12.11
C GLY A 57 -4.63 -24.72 11.91
N SER A 58 -5.01 -24.21 10.73
CA SER A 58 -5.20 -22.76 10.55
C SER A 58 -6.40 -22.25 11.35
N ASP A 59 -6.29 -21.05 11.95
CA ASP A 59 -7.43 -20.29 12.47
C ASP A 59 -7.93 -19.29 11.40
N PRO A 60 -8.92 -19.66 10.57
CA PRO A 60 -9.38 -18.80 9.49
C PRO A 60 -10.08 -17.54 9.98
N TYR A 61 -10.75 -17.59 11.13
CA TYR A 61 -11.48 -16.44 11.66
C TYR A 61 -10.49 -15.38 12.17
N GLY A 62 -9.45 -15.80 12.89
CA GLY A 62 -8.35 -14.91 13.27
C GLY A 62 -7.66 -14.28 12.06
N GLN A 63 -7.46 -15.06 10.99
CA GLN A 63 -6.88 -14.56 9.74
C GLN A 63 -7.80 -13.56 9.03
N LEU A 64 -9.11 -13.84 8.94
CA LEU A 64 -10.11 -12.93 8.37
C LEU A 64 -10.16 -11.59 9.11
N ILE A 65 -10.16 -11.63 10.44
CA ILE A 65 -10.13 -10.42 11.27
C ILE A 65 -8.87 -9.61 10.97
N SER A 66 -7.71 -10.26 10.98
CA SER A 66 -6.42 -9.61 10.72
C SER A 66 -6.40 -8.93 9.34
N LEU A 67 -6.85 -9.64 8.30
CA LEU A 67 -6.91 -9.10 6.94
C LEU A 67 -7.92 -7.97 6.80
N THR A 68 -9.06 -8.05 7.50
CA THR A 68 -10.07 -6.99 7.50
C THR A 68 -9.52 -5.71 8.13
N VAL A 69 -8.78 -5.82 9.23
CA VAL A 69 -8.09 -4.69 9.87
C VAL A 69 -7.06 -4.08 8.92
N ILE A 70 -6.25 -4.91 8.27
CA ILE A 70 -5.26 -4.47 7.27
C ILE A 70 -5.96 -3.75 6.10
N LEU A 71 -7.07 -4.28 5.61
CA LEU A 71 -7.84 -3.67 4.53
C LEU A 71 -8.35 -2.29 4.92
N ILE A 72 -8.97 -2.15 6.09
CA ILE A 72 -9.48 -0.86 6.60
C ILE A 72 -8.34 0.15 6.74
N TYR A 73 -7.21 -0.26 7.30
CA TYR A 73 -6.01 0.59 7.41
C TYR A 73 -5.51 1.05 6.03
N THR A 74 -5.35 0.10 5.10
CA THR A 74 -4.82 0.36 3.75
C THR A 74 -5.72 1.31 2.96
N VAL A 75 -7.05 1.12 3.03
CA VAL A 75 -8.04 2.02 2.44
C VAL A 75 -7.97 3.41 3.07
N THR A 76 -7.83 3.49 4.39
CA THR A 76 -7.71 4.76 5.13
C THR A 76 -6.48 5.55 4.67
N VAL A 77 -5.33 4.89 4.52
CA VAL A 77 -4.10 5.50 3.98
C VAL A 77 -4.30 5.93 2.53
N ALA A 78 -4.89 5.07 1.68
CA ALA A 78 -5.16 5.40 0.28
C ALA A 78 -6.05 6.65 0.12
N VAL A 79 -7.13 6.74 0.89
CA VAL A 79 -8.02 7.91 0.91
C VAL A 79 -7.30 9.16 1.43
N GLY A 80 -6.46 9.00 2.45
CA GLY A 80 -5.63 10.09 2.97
C GLY A 80 -4.64 10.63 1.94
N LEU A 81 -3.99 9.74 1.19
CA LEU A 81 -3.09 10.10 0.08
C LEU A 81 -3.84 10.76 -1.08
N TRP A 82 -5.02 10.25 -1.44
CA TRP A 82 -5.89 10.85 -2.45
C TRP A 82 -6.30 12.29 -2.10
N ARG A 83 -6.47 12.56 -0.80
CA ARG A 83 -6.75 13.89 -0.26
C ARG A 83 -5.49 14.72 0.05
N LEU A 84 -4.31 14.25 -0.37
CA LEU A 84 -3.01 14.89 -0.14
C LEU A 84 -2.75 15.25 1.33
N LYS A 85 -3.22 14.41 2.26
CA LYS A 85 -3.03 14.65 3.70
C LYS A 85 -1.64 14.19 4.13
N ARG A 86 -0.91 15.07 4.84
CA ARG A 86 0.46 14.82 5.32
C ARG A 86 0.58 13.61 6.26
N TRP A 87 -0.46 13.34 7.08
CA TRP A 87 -0.45 12.17 7.98
C TRP A 87 -0.47 10.85 7.22
N ALA A 88 -1.13 10.79 6.06
CA ALA A 88 -1.21 9.57 5.26
C ALA A 88 0.13 9.23 4.60
N TRP A 89 0.86 10.26 4.18
CA TRP A 89 2.23 10.10 3.71
C TRP A 89 3.17 9.56 4.79
N PHE A 90 3.04 10.07 6.03
CA PHE A 90 3.84 9.58 7.15
C PHE A 90 3.51 8.12 7.51
N LEU A 91 2.23 7.76 7.53
CA LEU A 91 1.82 6.36 7.74
C LEU A 91 2.37 5.44 6.65
N LEU A 92 2.31 5.87 5.39
CA LEU A 92 2.85 5.10 4.27
C LEU A 92 4.38 4.92 4.39
N MET A 93 5.11 5.95 4.80
CA MET A 93 6.56 5.86 5.08
C MET A 93 6.85 4.78 6.13
N ILE A 94 6.12 4.80 7.25
CA ILE A 94 6.28 3.82 8.33
C ILE A 94 5.93 2.41 7.83
N GLN A 95 4.82 2.28 7.12
CA GLN A 95 4.36 1.01 6.57
C GLN A 95 5.43 0.37 5.69
N LEU A 96 6.00 1.14 4.75
CA LEU A 96 7.04 0.64 3.85
C LEU A 96 8.32 0.25 4.58
N GLY A 97 8.71 1.02 5.59
CA GLY A 97 9.85 0.65 6.44
C GLY A 97 9.60 -0.68 7.16
N PHE A 98 8.40 -0.88 7.68
CA PHE A 98 8.01 -2.13 8.34
C PHE A 98 7.95 -3.31 7.35
N ASP A 99 7.33 -3.13 6.18
CA ASP A 99 7.24 -4.15 5.14
C ASP A 99 8.63 -4.60 4.66
N MET A 100 9.56 -3.66 4.44
CA MET A 100 10.95 -3.99 4.09
C MET A 100 11.65 -4.79 5.19
N VAL A 101 11.50 -4.41 6.47
CA VAL A 101 12.10 -5.13 7.60
C VAL A 101 11.55 -6.55 7.68
N MET A 102 10.24 -6.72 7.53
CA MET A 102 9.60 -8.03 7.52
C MET A 102 10.04 -8.89 6.33
N GLY A 103 10.18 -8.29 5.15
CA GLY A 103 10.72 -8.97 3.97
C GLY A 103 12.16 -9.46 4.20
N LEU A 104 13.01 -8.61 4.77
CA LEU A 104 14.39 -8.97 5.11
C LEU A 104 14.43 -10.08 6.16
N TRP A 105 13.59 -9.98 7.19
CA TRP A 105 13.46 -11.00 8.21
C TRP A 105 13.08 -12.35 7.58
N SER A 106 12.04 -12.38 6.74
CA SER A 106 11.61 -13.60 6.02
C SER A 106 12.72 -14.20 5.16
N TYR A 107 13.52 -13.36 4.51
CA TYR A 107 14.69 -13.81 3.74
C TYR A 107 15.70 -14.57 4.61
N PHE A 108 15.98 -14.11 5.83
CA PHE A 108 16.89 -14.80 6.74
C PHE A 108 16.35 -16.14 7.27
N TYR A 109 15.03 -16.33 7.27
CA TYR A 109 14.38 -17.58 7.70
C TYR A 109 14.15 -18.58 6.56
N GLY A 110 14.64 -18.29 5.34
CA GLY A 110 14.56 -19.22 4.22
C GLY A 110 13.24 -19.21 3.44
N GLU A 111 12.34 -18.28 3.75
CA GLU A 111 11.07 -18.05 3.02
C GLU A 111 11.09 -16.67 2.33
N PRO A 112 11.97 -16.45 1.33
CA PRO A 112 12.16 -15.14 0.73
C PRO A 112 10.99 -14.77 -0.19
N ALA A 113 10.22 -13.74 0.19
CA ALA A 113 9.17 -13.16 -0.64
C ALA A 113 9.74 -12.13 -1.64
N TYR A 114 10.59 -12.57 -2.58
CA TYR A 114 11.32 -11.68 -3.50
C TYR A 114 10.43 -10.68 -4.24
N PHE A 115 9.24 -11.10 -4.67
CA PHE A 115 8.30 -10.23 -5.38
C PHE A 115 7.76 -9.10 -4.50
N ARG A 116 7.48 -9.40 -3.22
CA ARG A 116 7.05 -8.40 -2.23
C ARG A 116 8.17 -7.41 -1.97
N MET A 117 9.39 -7.91 -1.73
CA MET A 117 10.56 -7.07 -1.49
C MET A 117 10.86 -6.14 -2.68
N LEU A 118 10.75 -6.62 -3.92
CA LEU A 118 10.90 -5.79 -5.11
C LEU A 118 9.85 -4.67 -5.15
N THR A 119 8.61 -4.99 -4.81
CA THR A 119 7.51 -4.01 -4.77
C THR A 119 7.79 -2.95 -3.71
N ASP A 120 8.23 -3.35 -2.51
CA ASP A 120 8.60 -2.43 -1.43
C ASP A 120 9.71 -1.46 -1.86
N VAL A 121 10.72 -1.95 -2.58
CA VAL A 121 11.79 -1.10 -3.15
C VAL A 121 11.23 -0.10 -4.16
N ILE A 122 10.33 -0.52 -5.07
CA ILE A 122 9.68 0.38 -6.03
C ILE A 122 8.89 1.47 -5.29
N TYR A 123 8.15 1.09 -4.25
CA TYR A 123 7.41 2.04 -3.42
C TYR A 123 8.34 3.08 -2.77
N VAL A 124 9.45 2.64 -2.15
CA VAL A 124 10.41 3.55 -1.52
C VAL A 124 11.04 4.50 -2.53
N LEU A 125 11.40 4.02 -3.71
CA LEU A 125 11.98 4.85 -4.77
C LEU A 125 10.99 5.94 -5.24
N TYR A 126 9.73 5.57 -5.46
CA TYR A 126 8.70 6.54 -5.85
C TYR A 126 8.39 7.54 -4.75
N LEU A 127 8.36 7.09 -3.49
CA LEU A 127 8.09 7.94 -2.35
C LEU A 127 9.23 8.91 -2.03
N ASN A 128 10.47 8.54 -2.36
CA ASN A 128 11.66 9.38 -2.22
C ASN A 128 11.84 10.37 -3.39
N MET A 129 10.96 10.36 -4.40
CA MET A 129 11.01 11.37 -5.47
C MET A 129 10.71 12.78 -4.92
N HIS A 130 11.54 13.74 -5.32
CA HIS A 130 11.48 15.12 -4.84
C HIS A 130 10.11 15.78 -5.10
N GLU A 131 9.46 15.45 -6.22
CA GLU A 131 8.13 15.94 -6.58
C GLU A 131 7.04 15.51 -5.58
N VAL A 132 7.16 14.30 -5.01
CA VAL A 132 6.22 13.79 -4.00
C VAL A 132 6.42 14.51 -2.68
N GLN A 133 7.67 14.72 -2.27
CA GLN A 133 8.00 15.44 -1.04
C GLN A 133 7.53 16.90 -1.09
N GLN A 134 7.69 17.57 -2.24
CA GLN A 134 7.20 18.93 -2.46
C GLN A 134 5.67 19.01 -2.37
N ALA A 135 4.96 18.02 -2.91
CA ALA A 135 3.50 17.98 -2.85
C ALA A 135 2.92 17.86 -1.43
N PHE A 136 3.68 17.25 -0.52
CA PHE A 136 3.33 17.14 0.89
C PHE A 136 3.96 18.26 1.76
N GLY A 137 4.54 19.29 1.13
CA GLY A 137 4.97 20.52 1.79
C GLY A 137 6.42 20.53 2.29
N HIS A 138 7.32 19.73 1.72
CA HIS A 138 8.77 19.93 1.91
C HIS A 138 9.27 20.97 0.89
N GLU A 139 8.96 22.25 1.12
CA GLU A 139 9.79 23.30 0.56
C GLU A 139 11.10 23.32 1.36
N PRO A 140 12.29 23.15 0.74
CA PRO A 140 13.51 23.59 1.39
C PRO A 140 13.29 25.08 1.62
N THR A 141 13.31 25.49 2.89
CA THR A 141 13.22 26.90 3.27
C THR A 141 14.37 27.60 2.57
N ARG A 142 14.11 28.16 1.39
CA ARG A 142 15.03 29.04 0.69
C ARG A 142 15.05 30.30 1.53
N ARG A 143 15.89 30.27 2.58
CA ARG A 143 16.34 31.47 3.25
C ARG A 143 17.05 32.25 2.16
N GLU A 144 16.33 33.17 1.54
CA GLU A 144 16.93 34.29 0.84
C GLU A 144 17.76 35.03 1.89
N THR A 145 19.04 34.66 1.99
CA THR A 145 20.04 35.53 2.59
C THR A 145 20.18 36.70 1.64
N THR A 146 19.34 37.71 1.83
CA THR A 146 19.55 39.06 1.35
C THR A 146 20.78 39.62 2.04
N TRP A 147 21.96 39.32 1.48
CA TRP A 147 23.18 40.06 1.80
C TRP A 147 23.07 41.43 1.12
N THR A 148 22.49 42.39 1.83
CA THR A 148 22.64 43.81 1.50
C THR A 148 24.00 44.26 2.04
N THR A 149 24.96 44.46 1.15
CA THR A 149 26.18 45.26 1.39
C THR A 149 26.15 46.48 0.50
#